data_AF-A0A8H5H0N1-F1
#
_entry.id   AF-A0A8H5H0N1-F1
#
_cell.length_a   1.000
_cell.length_b   1.000
_cell.length_c   1.000
_cell.angle_alpha   90.00
_cell.angle_beta   90.00
_cell.angle_gamma   90.00
#
_symmetry.space_group_name_H-M   'P 1'
#
loop_
_entity.id
_entity.type
_entity.pdbx_description
1 polymer ?
#
loop_
_entity_poly.entity_id
_entity_poly.type
_entity_poly.pdbx_seq_one_letter_code
_entity_poly.pdbx_strand_id
1 'polypeptide(L)'
;MFAKAIFTLTLAVFATAFPAKRAPAQVVTKCTVPNTAALTFDDGPYVYLYDVSKALIAAGAKGTFFFNGNNFGCIYTEDNAKRVKYAHDKGHQVASHTWSHAHLNTLNWDQLHDEFWRVEQALQRITGVIPAFARPPYGEYNDLVVEVARVRGQTLANWDFDSGDSSGKTTAQIMQAYDGIALARPSTILALNHDVYRKHSPFPPPPLFLTQVPITNEHRANIEQTAQVIVPHAIATLQRAGYKLVTLAECLGMPAYQYVGPPAVRDASWTC
;
A
#
# COMPACT_ATOMS: atom_id res chain seq x y z
N MET A 1 -10.74 -74.43 -27.56
CA MET A 1 -10.47 -73.37 -26.57
C MET A 1 -10.01 -72.14 -27.33
N PHE A 2 -10.89 -71.16 -27.57
CA PHE A 2 -10.53 -69.89 -28.21
C PHE A 2 -11.04 -68.76 -27.30
N ALA A 3 -10.10 -68.05 -26.69
CA ALA A 3 -10.38 -66.94 -25.78
C ALA A 3 -10.73 -65.68 -26.60
N LYS A 4 -11.87 -65.05 -26.26
CA LYS A 4 -12.25 -63.73 -26.77
C LYS A 4 -11.48 -62.66 -25.98
N ALA A 5 -10.59 -61.93 -26.64
CA ALA A 5 -10.00 -60.72 -26.09
C ALA A 5 -10.97 -59.54 -26.31
N ILE A 6 -11.47 -58.96 -25.22
CA ILE A 6 -12.25 -57.72 -25.25
C ILE A 6 -11.26 -56.57 -25.02
N PHE A 7 -11.04 -55.75 -26.04
CA PHE A 7 -10.27 -54.51 -25.94
C PHE A 7 -11.20 -53.39 -25.46
N THR A 8 -11.06 -52.97 -24.22
CA THR A 8 -11.71 -51.77 -23.68
C THR A 8 -10.92 -50.54 -24.12
N LEU A 9 -11.48 -49.76 -25.04
CA LEU A 9 -10.94 -48.48 -25.47
C LEU A 9 -11.28 -47.41 -24.42
N THR A 10 -10.31 -47.02 -23.59
CA THR A 10 -10.44 -45.87 -22.69
C THR A 10 -10.24 -44.57 -23.47
N LEU A 11 -11.33 -43.83 -23.71
CA LEU A 11 -11.26 -42.46 -24.22
C LEU A 11 -10.68 -41.56 -23.12
N ALA A 12 -9.44 -41.12 -23.28
CA ALA A 12 -8.88 -40.05 -22.47
C ALA A 12 -9.49 -38.71 -22.92
N VAL A 13 -10.38 -38.16 -22.09
CA VAL A 13 -10.91 -36.80 -22.31
C VAL A 13 -9.83 -35.81 -21.85
N PHE A 14 -9.11 -35.23 -22.81
CA PHE A 14 -8.27 -34.06 -22.54
C PHE A 14 -9.17 -32.85 -22.31
N ALA A 15 -9.43 -32.53 -21.04
CA ALA A 15 -10.03 -31.25 -20.69
C ALA A 15 -9.02 -30.14 -21.01
N THR A 16 -9.24 -29.43 -22.12
CA THR A 16 -8.52 -28.19 -22.41
C THR A 16 -8.96 -27.16 -21.37
N ALA A 17 -8.13 -26.93 -20.34
CA ALA A 17 -8.31 -25.80 -19.45
C ALA A 17 -8.18 -24.52 -20.27
N PHE A 18 -9.30 -23.89 -20.60
CA PHE A 18 -9.28 -22.54 -21.16
C PHE A 18 -8.60 -21.63 -20.14
N PRO A 19 -7.66 -20.76 -20.55
CA PRO A 19 -7.12 -19.76 -19.63
C PRO A 19 -8.30 -18.95 -19.12
N ALA A 20 -8.52 -18.97 -17.80
CA ALA A 20 -9.48 -18.09 -17.16
C ALA A 20 -9.21 -16.68 -17.69
N LYS A 21 -10.24 -15.97 -18.19
CA LYS A 21 -10.14 -14.55 -18.53
C LYS A 21 -9.45 -13.88 -17.34
N ARG A 22 -8.20 -13.44 -17.52
CA ARG A 22 -7.45 -12.77 -16.46
C ARG A 22 -8.32 -11.59 -16.04
N ALA A 23 -8.76 -11.57 -14.78
CA ALA A 23 -9.60 -10.50 -14.28
C ALA A 23 -8.90 -9.16 -14.59
N PRO A 24 -9.64 -8.11 -15.01
CA PRO A 24 -9.02 -6.80 -15.21
C PRO A 24 -8.33 -6.41 -13.90
N ALA A 25 -7.15 -5.78 -13.96
CA ALA A 25 -6.60 -5.17 -12.76
C ALA A 25 -7.61 -4.12 -12.33
N GLN A 26 -8.06 -4.27 -11.09
CA GLN A 26 -9.04 -3.37 -10.54
C GLN A 26 -8.28 -2.22 -9.89
N VAL A 27 -8.62 -1.01 -10.29
CA VAL A 27 -8.32 0.16 -9.47
C VAL A 27 -9.43 0.24 -8.43
N VAL A 28 -9.08 0.03 -7.17
CA VAL A 28 -10.00 0.14 -6.03
C VAL A 28 -9.80 1.49 -5.36
N THR A 29 -10.88 2.23 -5.17
CA THR A 29 -10.85 3.52 -4.46
C THR A 29 -11.58 3.46 -3.12
N LYS A 30 -12.39 2.41 -2.90
CA LYS A 30 -13.20 2.22 -1.71
C LYS A 30 -13.07 0.80 -1.20
N CYS A 31 -13.22 0.63 0.10
CA CYS A 31 -13.43 -0.67 0.70
C CYS A 31 -14.82 -1.24 0.37
N THR A 32 -15.00 -2.53 0.65
CA THR A 32 -16.26 -3.25 0.37
C THR A 32 -16.88 -3.86 1.61
N VAL A 33 -16.09 -4.13 2.65
CA VAL A 33 -16.58 -4.69 3.91
C VAL A 33 -17.21 -3.58 4.76
N PRO A 34 -18.51 -3.63 5.12
CA PRO A 34 -19.15 -2.57 5.87
C PRO A 34 -18.54 -2.35 7.26
N ASN A 35 -18.62 -1.11 7.76
CA ASN A 35 -18.12 -0.67 9.07
C ASN A 35 -16.61 -0.90 9.26
N THR A 36 -15.83 -0.96 8.18
CA THR A 36 -14.37 -0.98 8.25
C THR A 36 -13.76 0.32 7.77
N ALA A 37 -12.65 0.71 8.38
CA ALA A 37 -11.79 1.76 7.87
C ALA A 37 -10.35 1.22 7.74
N ALA A 38 -9.73 1.45 6.59
CA ALA A 38 -8.33 1.14 6.35
C ALA A 38 -7.50 2.42 6.43
N LEU A 39 -6.66 2.50 7.47
CA LEU A 39 -5.61 3.52 7.55
C LEU A 39 -4.41 3.03 6.76
N THR A 40 -4.05 3.77 5.71
CA THR A 40 -2.94 3.45 4.82
C THR A 40 -1.87 4.53 4.85
N PHE A 41 -0.61 4.13 4.70
CA PHE A 41 0.58 4.97 4.84
C PHE A 41 1.52 4.76 3.66
N ASP A 42 1.82 5.83 2.93
CA ASP A 42 2.67 5.81 1.74
C ASP A 42 4.10 6.31 2.04
N ASP A 43 4.97 6.14 1.05
CA ASP A 43 6.35 6.65 0.96
C ASP A 43 7.42 6.01 1.86
N GLY A 44 7.02 5.23 2.87
CA GLY A 44 7.94 4.52 3.75
C GLY A 44 8.83 3.49 3.01
N PRO A 45 9.71 2.78 3.72
CA PRO A 45 9.85 2.73 5.19
C PRO A 45 10.61 3.93 5.76
N TYR A 46 10.16 4.40 6.93
CA TYR A 46 10.78 5.53 7.60
C TYR A 46 10.67 5.42 9.13
N VAL A 47 11.38 6.29 9.86
CA VAL A 47 11.51 6.17 11.33
C VAL A 47 10.17 6.21 12.07
N TYR A 48 9.19 6.97 11.57
CA TYR A 48 7.90 7.15 12.23
C TYR A 48 6.95 5.95 12.12
N LEU A 49 7.27 4.97 11.27
CA LEU A 49 6.56 3.70 11.19
C LEU A 49 6.36 3.06 12.56
N TYR A 50 7.38 3.14 13.44
CA TYR A 50 7.29 2.56 14.78
C TYR A 50 6.24 3.24 15.64
N ASP A 51 6.08 4.56 15.54
CA ASP A 51 5.11 5.30 16.34
C ASP A 51 3.68 5.05 15.83
N VAL A 52 3.49 5.05 14.52
CA VAL A 52 2.22 4.67 13.86
C VAL A 52 1.83 3.24 14.26
N SER A 53 2.75 2.29 14.12
CA SER A 53 2.51 0.88 14.44
C SER A 53 2.16 0.68 15.92
N LYS A 54 2.88 1.32 16.85
CA LYS A 54 2.57 1.26 18.29
C LYS A 54 1.17 1.81 18.59
N ALA A 55 0.79 2.93 17.98
CA ALA A 55 -0.53 3.53 18.17
C ALA A 55 -1.64 2.59 17.68
N LEU A 56 -1.47 1.98 16.50
CA LEU A 56 -2.41 0.99 15.96
C LEU A 56 -2.52 -0.24 16.86
N ILE A 57 -1.39 -0.82 17.28
CA ILE A 57 -1.36 -2.00 18.16
C ILE A 57 -2.04 -1.70 19.50
N ALA A 58 -1.77 -0.55 20.11
CA ALA A 58 -2.36 -0.15 21.37
C ALA A 58 -3.89 -0.03 21.29
N ALA A 59 -4.43 0.27 20.11
CA ALA A 59 -5.86 0.35 19.84
C ALA A 59 -6.48 -0.95 19.31
N GLY A 60 -5.71 -2.05 19.25
CA GLY A 60 -6.17 -3.32 18.66
C GLY A 60 -6.44 -3.23 17.15
N ALA A 61 -5.81 -2.28 16.46
CA ALA A 61 -5.98 -1.98 15.05
C ALA A 61 -4.82 -2.49 14.19
N LYS A 62 -5.06 -2.55 12.88
CA LYS A 62 -4.02 -2.78 11.87
C LYS A 62 -4.01 -1.65 10.85
N GLY A 63 -2.87 -1.44 10.20
CA GLY A 63 -2.71 -0.51 9.08
C GLY A 63 -2.12 -1.21 7.86
N THR A 64 -2.06 -0.48 6.75
CA THR A 64 -1.39 -0.92 5.51
C THR A 64 -0.28 0.06 5.16
N PHE A 65 0.93 -0.44 4.97
CA PHE A 65 2.08 0.37 4.61
C PHE A 65 2.47 0.08 3.16
N PHE A 66 2.39 1.10 2.31
CA PHE A 66 2.83 1.07 0.93
C PHE A 66 4.29 1.53 0.89
N PHE A 67 5.21 0.57 0.69
CA PHE A 67 6.64 0.84 0.74
C PHE A 67 7.23 1.13 -0.63
N ASN A 68 8.13 2.10 -0.68
CA ASN A 68 9.05 2.29 -1.79
C ASN A 68 10.33 1.47 -1.63
N GLY A 69 11.00 1.25 -2.75
CA GLY A 69 12.33 0.64 -2.78
C GLY A 69 13.48 1.61 -2.53
N ASN A 70 13.47 2.75 -3.21
CA ASN A 70 14.50 3.78 -3.12
C ASN A 70 13.87 5.19 -3.28
N ASN A 71 13.33 5.71 -2.19
CA ASN A 71 12.67 7.02 -2.13
C ASN A 71 13.27 7.88 -0.99
N PHE A 72 12.70 7.82 0.22
CA PHE A 72 13.25 8.47 1.42
C PHE A 72 14.50 7.80 2.00
N GLY A 73 14.96 6.77 1.30
CA GLY A 73 16.12 5.96 1.61
C GLY A 73 15.99 4.63 0.89
N CYS A 74 17.10 3.90 0.81
CA CYS A 74 17.09 2.55 0.28
C CYS A 74 16.39 1.60 1.26
N ILE A 75 15.41 0.83 0.79
CA ILE A 75 14.67 -0.18 1.56
C ILE A 75 15.60 -1.24 2.14
N TYR A 76 16.71 -1.50 1.44
CA TYR A 76 17.73 -2.45 1.87
C TYR A 76 18.72 -1.90 2.89
N THR A 77 18.66 -0.64 3.35
CA THR A 77 19.45 -0.27 4.53
C THR A 77 19.04 -1.13 5.74
N GLU A 78 19.96 -1.36 6.68
CA GLU A 78 19.68 -2.24 7.83
C GLU A 78 18.46 -1.77 8.62
N ASP A 79 18.35 -0.46 8.87
CA ASP A 79 17.22 0.10 9.62
C ASP A 79 15.89 0.02 8.84
N ASN A 80 15.91 0.27 7.53
CA ASN A 80 14.69 0.19 6.71
C ASN A 80 14.19 -1.24 6.55
N ALA A 81 15.10 -2.19 6.31
CA ALA A 81 14.74 -3.60 6.27
C ALA A 81 14.14 -4.06 7.61
N LYS A 82 14.70 -3.62 8.76
CA LYS A 82 14.13 -3.86 10.09
C LYS A 82 12.74 -3.25 10.25
N ARG A 83 12.49 -2.04 9.76
CA ARG A 83 11.17 -1.38 9.82
C ARG A 83 10.10 -2.13 9.01
N VAL A 84 10.42 -2.49 7.78
CA VAL A 84 9.52 -3.27 6.90
C VAL A 84 9.19 -4.61 7.55
N LYS A 85 10.22 -5.33 8.02
CA LYS A 85 10.04 -6.60 8.73
C LYS A 85 9.21 -6.43 10.01
N TYR A 86 9.46 -5.37 10.78
CA TYR A 86 8.69 -5.07 11.99
C TYR A 86 7.20 -4.86 11.69
N ALA A 87 6.85 -4.05 10.69
CA ALA A 87 5.44 -3.84 10.33
C ALA A 87 4.74 -5.15 9.97
N HIS A 88 5.39 -5.98 9.15
CA HIS A 88 4.88 -7.30 8.78
C HIS A 88 4.73 -8.22 10.00
N ASP A 89 5.75 -8.34 10.85
CA ASP A 89 5.75 -9.22 12.03
C ASP A 89 4.72 -8.77 13.09
N LYS A 90 4.31 -7.49 13.08
CA LYS A 90 3.22 -6.95 13.91
C LYS A 90 1.82 -7.13 13.29
N GLY A 91 1.72 -7.81 12.15
CA GLY A 91 0.46 -8.13 11.50
C GLY A 91 -0.17 -6.97 10.71
N HIS A 92 0.60 -5.90 10.46
CA HIS A 92 0.20 -4.91 9.47
C HIS A 92 0.37 -5.47 8.06
N GLN A 93 -0.38 -4.92 7.11
CA GLN A 93 -0.21 -5.27 5.71
C GLN A 93 0.98 -4.49 5.13
N VAL A 94 1.85 -5.19 4.39
CA VAL A 94 2.89 -4.57 3.58
C VAL A 94 2.47 -4.61 2.10
N ALA A 95 2.58 -3.48 1.41
CA ALA A 95 2.15 -3.33 0.02
C ALA A 95 3.18 -2.53 -0.79
N SER A 96 3.07 -2.55 -2.12
CA SER A 96 4.02 -1.89 -3.02
C SER A 96 3.64 -0.43 -3.27
N HIS A 97 4.58 0.50 -3.13
CA HIS A 97 4.44 1.86 -3.65
C HIS A 97 5.38 2.15 -4.83
N THR A 98 5.83 1.11 -5.54
CA THR A 98 6.85 1.16 -6.62
C THR A 98 8.27 1.42 -6.11
N TRP A 99 9.26 1.29 -6.99
CA TRP A 99 10.66 1.37 -6.60
C TRP A 99 11.07 2.80 -6.28
N SER A 100 10.96 3.72 -7.24
CA SER A 100 11.51 5.08 -7.13
C SER A 100 10.46 6.18 -6.96
N HIS A 101 9.19 5.83 -6.76
CA HIS A 101 8.08 6.80 -6.67
C HIS A 101 7.94 7.65 -7.96
N ALA A 102 8.09 7.01 -9.13
CA ALA A 102 7.98 7.69 -10.43
C ALA A 102 6.53 8.01 -10.83
N HIS A 103 6.35 9.00 -11.70
CA HIS A 103 5.08 9.25 -12.41
C HIS A 103 4.82 8.12 -13.41
N LEU A 104 4.14 7.06 -12.97
CA LEU A 104 4.02 5.80 -13.73
C LEU A 104 3.37 5.99 -15.12
N ASN A 105 2.43 6.91 -15.25
CA ASN A 105 1.77 7.21 -16.52
C ASN A 105 2.70 7.80 -17.59
N THR A 106 3.94 8.18 -17.24
CA THR A 106 4.97 8.67 -18.16
C THR A 106 5.95 7.57 -18.61
N LEU A 107 5.89 6.40 -17.98
CA LEU A 107 6.85 5.31 -18.20
C LEU A 107 6.38 4.34 -19.30
N ASN A 108 7.34 3.71 -19.97
CA ASN A 108 7.06 2.61 -20.89
C ASN A 108 6.90 1.26 -20.16
N TRP A 109 6.54 0.22 -20.91
CA TRP A 109 6.31 -1.13 -20.37
C TRP A 109 7.46 -1.66 -19.50
N ASP A 110 8.69 -1.60 -20.01
CA ASP A 110 9.85 -2.17 -19.30
C ASP A 110 10.18 -1.38 -18.04
N GLN A 111 10.08 -0.05 -18.09
CA GLN A 111 10.27 0.83 -16.94
C GLN A 111 9.21 0.58 -15.85
N LEU A 112 7.95 0.43 -16.24
CA LEU A 112 6.89 0.03 -15.30
C LEU A 112 7.20 -1.32 -14.67
N HIS A 113 7.56 -2.32 -15.49
CA HIS A 113 7.90 -3.64 -14.99
C HIS A 113 9.05 -3.61 -13.98
N ASP A 114 10.07 -2.79 -14.21
CA ASP A 114 11.20 -2.61 -13.29
C ASP A 114 10.75 -1.96 -11.97
N GLU A 115 9.92 -0.91 -12.03
CA GLU A 115 9.36 -0.22 -10.85
C GLU A 115 8.58 -1.17 -9.93
N PHE A 116 7.72 -2.04 -10.48
CA PHE A 116 6.97 -3.01 -9.69
C PHE A 116 7.83 -4.20 -9.24
N TRP A 117 8.69 -4.72 -10.12
CA TRP A 117 9.46 -5.93 -9.83
C TRP A 117 10.47 -5.72 -8.70
N ARG A 118 11.24 -4.62 -8.71
CA ARG A 118 12.30 -4.44 -7.71
C ARG A 118 11.76 -4.35 -6.30
N VAL A 119 10.63 -3.66 -6.10
CA VAL A 119 10.02 -3.52 -4.78
C VAL A 119 9.38 -4.84 -4.33
N GLU A 120 8.80 -5.63 -5.23
CA GLU A 120 8.35 -6.99 -4.90
C GLU A 120 9.50 -7.89 -4.45
N GLN A 121 10.63 -7.87 -5.16
CA GLN A 121 11.81 -8.64 -4.76
C GLN A 121 12.32 -8.20 -3.38
N ALA A 122 12.34 -6.90 -3.11
CA ALA A 122 12.76 -6.39 -1.82
C ALA A 122 11.84 -6.83 -0.69
N LEU A 123 10.52 -6.68 -0.87
CA LEU A 123 9.53 -7.13 0.11
C LEU A 123 9.63 -8.64 0.33
N GLN A 124 9.68 -9.44 -0.73
CA GLN A 124 9.83 -10.89 -0.60
C GLN A 124 11.09 -11.29 0.16
N ARG A 125 12.23 -10.65 -0.13
CA ARG A 125 13.48 -10.91 0.58
C ARG A 125 13.39 -10.52 2.06
N ILE A 126 12.77 -9.40 2.39
CA ILE A 126 12.71 -8.87 3.76
C ILE A 126 11.69 -9.62 4.63
N THR A 127 10.51 -9.90 4.09
CA THR A 127 9.36 -10.40 4.86
C THR A 127 8.94 -11.81 4.49
N GLY A 128 9.35 -12.30 3.32
CA GLY A 128 8.93 -13.58 2.76
C GLY A 128 7.63 -13.50 1.94
N VAL A 129 7.06 -12.31 1.74
CA VAL A 129 5.77 -12.14 1.04
C VAL A 129 5.89 -11.35 -0.27
N ILE A 130 5.07 -11.71 -1.26
CA ILE A 130 4.87 -10.89 -2.47
C ILE A 130 3.51 -10.17 -2.34
N PRO A 131 3.48 -8.82 -2.41
CA PRO A 131 2.24 -8.06 -2.23
C PRO A 131 1.23 -8.30 -3.35
N ALA A 132 -0.04 -8.46 -2.97
CA ALA A 132 -1.17 -8.47 -3.93
C ALA A 132 -1.72 -7.07 -4.24
N PHE A 133 -1.17 -6.04 -3.60
CA PHE A 133 -1.60 -4.66 -3.73
C PHE A 133 -0.42 -3.75 -4.04
N ALA A 134 -0.68 -2.79 -4.92
CA ALA A 134 0.19 -1.65 -5.14
C ALA A 134 -0.64 -0.37 -5.14
N ARG A 135 -0.04 0.74 -4.72
CA ARG A 135 -0.61 2.07 -4.92
C ARG A 135 0.26 2.83 -5.90
N PRO A 136 -0.30 3.38 -6.99
CA PRO A 136 0.49 4.21 -7.89
C PRO A 136 0.88 5.52 -7.19
N PRO A 137 2.16 5.94 -7.24
CA PRO A 137 2.57 7.27 -6.83
C PRO A 137 1.66 8.36 -7.39
N TYR A 138 1.36 9.37 -6.58
CA TYR A 138 0.47 10.50 -6.92
C TYR A 138 -0.98 10.10 -7.25
N GLY A 139 -1.35 8.82 -7.08
CA GLY A 139 -2.64 8.29 -7.54
C GLY A 139 -2.76 8.20 -9.06
N GLU A 140 -1.67 8.37 -9.80
CA GLU A 140 -1.63 8.49 -11.26
C GLU A 140 -1.51 7.13 -11.96
N TYR A 141 -2.40 6.86 -12.92
CA TYR A 141 -2.34 5.66 -13.74
C TYR A 141 -2.95 5.89 -15.12
N ASN A 142 -2.62 5.02 -16.06
CA ASN A 142 -3.26 4.88 -17.37
C ASN A 142 -3.45 3.37 -17.66
N ASP A 143 -3.99 3.04 -18.83
CA ASP A 143 -4.25 1.63 -19.20
C ASP A 143 -2.98 0.76 -19.16
N LEU A 144 -1.81 1.34 -19.48
CA LEU A 144 -0.53 0.62 -19.43
C LEU A 144 -0.14 0.26 -17.99
N VAL A 145 -0.28 1.21 -17.05
CA VAL A 145 -0.02 0.97 -15.61
C VAL A 145 -0.94 -0.11 -15.06
N VAL A 146 -2.24 -0.03 -15.40
CA VAL A 146 -3.24 -1.03 -15.01
C VAL A 146 -2.89 -2.41 -15.57
N GLU A 147 -2.50 -2.49 -16.85
CA GLU A 147 -2.12 -3.75 -17.48
C GLU A 147 -0.85 -4.37 -16.86
N VAL A 148 0.17 -3.57 -16.55
CA VAL A 148 1.38 -4.04 -15.87
C VAL A 148 1.05 -4.59 -14.48
N ALA A 149 0.27 -3.85 -13.67
CA ALA A 149 -0.17 -4.35 -12.37
C ALA A 149 -0.96 -5.67 -12.50
N ARG A 150 -1.81 -5.78 -13.53
CA ARG A 150 -2.63 -6.98 -13.82
C ARG A 150 -1.78 -8.21 -14.10
N VAL A 151 -0.79 -8.12 -14.98
CA VAL A 151 0.05 -9.28 -15.33
C VAL A 151 0.91 -9.73 -14.16
N ARG A 152 1.15 -8.83 -13.19
CA ARG A 152 1.84 -9.12 -11.93
C ARG A 152 0.91 -9.55 -10.79
N GLY A 153 -0.39 -9.72 -11.06
CA GLY A 153 -1.36 -10.16 -10.04
C GLY A 153 -1.65 -9.12 -8.95
N GLN A 154 -1.36 -7.84 -9.21
CA GLN A 154 -1.57 -6.75 -8.25
C GLN A 154 -2.86 -5.98 -8.52
N THR A 155 -3.56 -5.65 -7.44
CA THR A 155 -4.67 -4.69 -7.44
C THR A 155 -4.11 -3.30 -7.16
N LEU A 156 -4.50 -2.32 -7.97
CA LEU A 156 -4.12 -0.92 -7.75
C LEU A 156 -5.09 -0.30 -6.74
N ALA A 157 -4.56 0.26 -5.66
CA ALA A 157 -5.38 0.84 -4.60
C ALA A 157 -5.13 2.34 -4.46
N ASN A 158 -6.16 3.14 -4.76
CA ASN A 158 -6.20 4.57 -4.42
C ASN A 158 -6.94 4.75 -3.09
N TRP A 159 -7.68 5.85 -2.92
CA TRP A 159 -8.36 6.22 -1.68
C TRP A 159 -9.67 6.95 -1.96
N ASP A 160 -10.56 6.98 -0.97
CA ASP A 160 -11.78 7.81 -0.97
C ASP A 160 -11.76 8.88 0.12
N PHE A 161 -10.72 8.88 0.96
CA PHE A 161 -10.46 9.89 1.96
C PHE A 161 -8.97 10.24 1.99
N ASP A 162 -8.64 11.49 1.66
CA ASP A 162 -7.28 12.03 1.77
C ASP A 162 -7.17 12.90 3.02
N SER A 163 -6.26 12.53 3.94
CA SER A 163 -6.00 13.33 5.14
C SER A 163 -5.47 14.73 4.77
N GLY A 164 -4.71 14.83 3.67
CA GLY A 164 -3.99 16.03 3.23
C GLY A 164 -2.73 16.32 4.05
N ASP A 165 -2.18 15.32 4.75
CA ASP A 165 -0.95 15.41 5.52
C ASP A 165 0.29 15.77 4.68
N SER A 166 0.30 15.36 3.41
CA SER A 166 1.33 15.73 2.43
C SER A 166 1.03 17.03 1.66
N SER A 167 -0.16 17.61 1.82
CA SER A 167 -0.65 18.77 1.05
C SER A 167 -0.47 20.12 1.78
N GLY A 168 0.28 20.14 2.88
CA GLY A 168 0.52 21.35 3.67
C GLY A 168 -0.63 21.79 4.57
N LYS A 169 -1.63 20.92 4.81
CA LYS A 169 -2.65 21.17 5.84
C LYS A 169 -2.00 21.18 7.22
N THR A 170 -2.54 22.00 8.12
CA THR A 170 -2.15 22.00 9.53
C THR A 170 -2.72 20.79 10.26
N THR A 171 -2.11 20.40 11.38
CA THR A 171 -2.62 19.30 12.22
C THR A 171 -4.08 19.49 12.61
N ALA A 172 -4.51 20.71 12.95
CA ALA A 172 -5.91 20.99 13.28
C ALA A 172 -6.86 20.74 12.09
N GLN A 173 -6.46 21.13 10.88
CA GLN A 173 -7.26 20.89 9.66
C GLN A 173 -7.37 19.39 9.35
N ILE A 174 -6.30 18.62 9.57
CA ILE A 174 -6.30 17.18 9.33
C ILE A 174 -7.17 16.46 10.37
N MET A 175 -7.06 16.83 11.65
CA MET A 175 -7.94 16.30 12.70
C MET A 175 -9.40 16.61 12.42
N GLN A 176 -9.71 17.84 11.97
CA GLN A 176 -11.06 18.24 11.58
C GLN A 176 -11.58 17.43 10.37
N ALA A 177 -10.72 17.09 9.41
CA ALA A 177 -11.10 16.22 8.29
C ALA A 177 -11.50 14.82 8.78
N TYR A 178 -10.75 14.26 9.74
CA TYR A 178 -11.10 12.99 10.38
C TYR A 178 -12.40 13.06 11.18
N ASP A 179 -12.64 14.15 11.91
CA ASP A 179 -13.90 14.36 12.63
C ASP A 179 -15.08 14.50 11.65
N GLY A 180 -14.87 15.19 10.52
CA GLY A 180 -15.87 15.36 9.47
C GLY A 180 -16.26 14.04 8.80
N ILE A 181 -15.29 13.20 8.41
CA ILE A 181 -15.60 11.90 7.79
C ILE A 181 -16.26 10.94 8.79
N ALA A 182 -15.86 10.99 10.06
CA ALA A 182 -16.51 10.22 11.12
C ALA A 182 -17.96 10.64 11.34
N LEU A 183 -18.26 11.94 11.29
CA LEU A 183 -19.62 12.47 11.39
C LEU A 183 -20.48 12.08 10.19
N ALA A 184 -19.90 12.08 8.98
CA ALA A 184 -20.59 11.69 7.76
C ALA A 184 -21.01 10.20 7.73
N ARG A 185 -20.35 9.35 8.53
CA ARG A 185 -20.62 7.91 8.66
C ARG A 185 -20.81 7.17 7.32
N PRO A 186 -19.88 7.29 6.35
CA PRO A 186 -19.89 6.43 5.17
C PRO A 186 -19.85 4.94 5.58
N SER A 187 -20.28 4.03 4.70
CA SER A 187 -20.24 2.59 5.04
C SER A 187 -18.81 2.07 5.27
N THR A 188 -17.82 2.73 4.67
CA THR A 188 -16.40 2.36 4.75
C THR A 188 -15.52 3.59 4.56
N ILE A 189 -14.24 3.49 4.95
CA ILE A 189 -13.24 4.53 4.71
C ILE A 189 -11.93 3.87 4.24
N LEU A 190 -11.35 4.36 3.13
CA LEU A 190 -10.00 4.04 2.70
C LEU A 190 -9.15 5.32 2.75
N ALA A 191 -8.40 5.47 3.84
CA ALA A 191 -7.69 6.70 4.17
C ALA A 191 -6.25 6.70 3.68
N LEU A 192 -5.85 7.76 2.97
CA LEU A 192 -4.46 8.07 2.61
C LEU A 192 -3.78 8.92 3.69
N ASN A 193 -2.59 8.48 4.11
CA ASN A 193 -1.65 9.19 4.97
C ASN A 193 -0.22 8.85 4.52
N HIS A 194 0.78 9.48 5.15
CA HIS A 194 2.20 9.29 4.90
C HIS A 194 2.94 9.23 6.24
N ASP A 195 3.86 8.28 6.40
CA ASP A 195 4.69 8.13 7.61
C ASP A 195 6.12 8.67 7.43
N VAL A 196 6.34 9.51 6.41
CA VAL A 196 7.64 10.10 6.04
C VAL A 196 7.69 11.61 6.25
N TYR A 197 8.84 12.12 6.71
CA TYR A 197 9.08 13.56 6.72
C TYR A 197 9.62 14.07 5.38
N ARG A 198 8.79 14.82 4.63
CA ARG A 198 9.28 15.63 3.50
C ARG A 198 10.00 16.87 4.01
N LYS A 199 11.33 16.78 4.16
CA LYS A 199 12.17 17.90 4.61
C LYS A 199 12.11 19.09 3.65
N HIS A 200 11.86 18.85 2.36
CA HIS A 200 11.50 19.82 1.32
C HIS A 200 10.79 19.04 0.20
N SER A 201 9.64 19.51 -0.28
CA SER A 201 9.13 19.00 -1.57
C SER A 201 10.04 19.54 -2.68
N PRO A 202 10.64 18.70 -3.55
CA PRO A 202 11.32 19.19 -4.74
C PRO A 202 10.34 19.71 -5.80
N PHE A 203 9.03 19.55 -5.59
CA PHE A 203 8.00 19.96 -6.52
C PHE A 203 7.64 21.44 -6.30
N PRO A 204 7.79 22.31 -7.31
CA PRO A 204 7.11 23.59 -7.28
C PRO A 204 5.60 23.33 -7.21
N PRO A 205 4.83 24.15 -6.47
CA PRO A 205 3.37 24.04 -6.49
C PRO A 205 2.86 24.13 -7.94
N PRO A 206 1.78 23.42 -8.30
CA PRO A 206 1.17 23.58 -9.61
C PRO A 206 0.87 25.07 -9.88
N PRO A 207 1.01 25.54 -11.13
CA PRO A 207 1.07 26.97 -11.48
C PRO A 207 -0.17 27.80 -11.11
N LEU A 208 -1.23 27.17 -10.59
CA LEU A 208 -2.44 27.83 -10.09
C LEU A 208 -2.36 28.29 -8.62
N PHE A 209 -1.30 27.95 -7.90
CA PHE A 209 -1.06 28.42 -6.53
C PHE A 209 0.17 29.34 -6.47
N LEU A 210 0.05 30.52 -7.07
CA LEU A 210 0.97 31.64 -6.83
C LEU A 210 0.64 32.34 -5.52
N THR A 211 0.83 31.64 -4.40
CA THR A 211 1.22 32.28 -3.14
C THR A 211 2.35 31.45 -2.54
N GLN A 212 3.56 31.99 -2.60
CA GLN A 212 4.71 31.48 -1.87
C GLN A 212 4.39 31.59 -0.37
N VAL A 213 3.81 30.54 0.22
CA VAL A 213 3.83 30.39 1.67
C VAL A 213 5.25 29.94 2.01
N PRO A 214 6.06 30.75 2.73
CA PRO A 214 7.36 30.30 3.17
C PRO A 214 7.19 29.04 4.02
N ILE A 215 8.00 28.01 3.76
CA ILE A 215 8.02 26.80 4.58
C ILE A 215 8.58 27.20 5.95
N THR A 216 7.69 27.52 6.88
CA THR A 216 8.01 27.81 8.28
C THR A 216 8.38 26.52 9.02
N ASN A 217 8.94 26.65 10.22
CA ASN A 217 9.19 25.52 11.15
C ASN A 217 7.92 24.69 11.45
N GLU A 218 6.72 25.17 11.11
CA GLU A 218 5.45 24.48 11.31
C GLU A 218 5.28 23.27 10.37
N HIS A 219 5.84 23.30 9.16
CA HIS A 219 5.74 22.18 8.22
C HIS A 219 6.55 20.96 8.70
N ARG A 220 7.63 21.19 9.47
CA ARG A 220 8.37 20.14 10.20
C ARG A 220 7.54 19.49 11.28
N ALA A 221 6.72 20.29 11.96
CA ALA A 221 5.86 19.81 13.03
C ALA A 221 4.74 18.90 12.49
N ASN A 222 4.15 19.19 11.32
CA ASN A 222 2.93 18.50 10.87
C ASN A 222 3.08 16.99 10.59
N ILE A 223 4.25 16.50 10.12
CA ILE A 223 4.42 15.07 9.79
C ILE A 223 4.90 14.26 11.01
N GLU A 224 5.79 14.82 11.84
CA GLU A 224 6.02 14.24 13.17
C GLU A 224 4.70 14.16 13.96
N GLN A 225 3.87 15.20 13.85
CA GLN A 225 2.50 15.21 14.34
C GLN A 225 1.60 14.22 13.61
N THR A 226 1.88 13.82 12.36
CA THR A 226 1.06 12.79 11.69
C THR A 226 1.15 11.48 12.46
N ALA A 227 2.36 11.00 12.71
CA ALA A 227 2.56 9.78 13.45
C ALA A 227 2.19 9.91 14.95
N GLN A 228 2.54 11.03 15.59
CA GLN A 228 2.42 11.18 17.04
C GLN A 228 1.09 11.79 17.52
N VAL A 229 0.34 12.49 16.66
CA VAL A 229 -0.88 13.23 17.03
C VAL A 229 -2.07 12.86 16.15
N ILE A 230 -1.94 12.96 14.83
CA ILE A 230 -3.04 12.76 13.89
C ILE A 230 -3.45 11.29 13.86
N VAL A 231 -2.51 10.35 13.79
CA VAL A 231 -2.84 8.91 13.78
C VAL A 231 -3.56 8.50 15.06
N PRO A 232 -3.08 8.82 16.28
CA PRO A 232 -3.86 8.58 17.51
C PRO A 232 -5.26 9.21 17.49
N HIS A 233 -5.39 10.46 17.01
CA HIS A 233 -6.70 11.12 16.89
C HIS A 233 -7.61 10.38 15.90
N ALA A 234 -7.12 10.08 14.70
CA ALA A 234 -7.84 9.35 13.67
C ALA A 234 -8.33 7.99 14.19
N ILE A 235 -7.46 7.23 14.86
CA ILE A 235 -7.80 5.95 15.48
C ILE A 235 -8.97 6.13 16.46
N ALA A 236 -8.84 7.05 17.42
CA ALA A 236 -9.85 7.28 18.43
C ALA A 236 -11.18 7.76 17.82
N THR A 237 -11.12 8.69 16.88
CA THR A 237 -12.31 9.26 16.22
C THR A 237 -13.05 8.21 15.40
N LEU A 238 -12.35 7.42 14.59
CA LEU A 238 -12.97 6.39 13.77
C LEU A 238 -13.53 5.22 14.62
N GLN A 239 -12.81 4.79 15.66
CA GLN A 239 -13.32 3.75 16.56
C GLN A 239 -14.56 4.22 17.35
N ARG A 240 -14.58 5.47 17.83
CA ARG A 240 -15.78 6.07 18.46
C ARG A 240 -16.96 6.14 17.51
N ALA A 241 -16.70 6.34 16.21
CA ALA A 241 -17.74 6.31 15.17
C ALA A 241 -18.20 4.89 14.81
N GLY A 242 -17.58 3.85 15.37
CA GLY A 242 -18.00 2.45 15.21
C GLY A 242 -17.23 1.66 14.15
N TYR A 243 -16.17 2.22 13.55
CA TYR A 243 -15.38 1.50 12.56
C TYR A 243 -14.42 0.51 13.20
N LYS A 244 -14.29 -0.67 12.56
CA LYS A 244 -13.16 -1.57 12.78
C LYS A 244 -11.99 -1.13 11.92
N LEU A 245 -10.85 -0.87 12.55
CA LEU A 245 -9.63 -0.46 11.85
C LEU A 245 -8.84 -1.70 11.42
N VAL A 246 -8.79 -1.93 10.10
CA VAL A 246 -8.30 -3.17 9.49
C VAL A 246 -7.31 -2.86 8.37
N THR A 247 -6.61 -3.89 7.89
CA THR A 247 -5.77 -3.77 6.69
C THR A 247 -6.62 -3.51 5.43
N LEU A 248 -6.04 -2.98 4.37
CA LEU A 248 -6.71 -2.78 3.09
C LEU A 248 -7.28 -4.09 2.54
N ALA A 249 -6.51 -5.17 2.64
CA ALA A 249 -6.92 -6.50 2.23
C ALA A 249 -8.18 -6.97 2.98
N GLU A 250 -8.20 -6.83 4.31
CA GLU A 250 -9.38 -7.14 5.14
C GLU A 250 -10.57 -6.21 4.81
N CYS A 251 -10.32 -4.92 4.54
CA CYS A 251 -11.31 -3.91 4.16
C CYS A 251 -11.98 -4.23 2.81
N LEU A 252 -11.28 -4.93 1.92
CA LEU A 252 -11.75 -5.38 0.60
C LEU A 252 -12.25 -6.83 0.57
N GLY A 253 -12.00 -7.61 1.64
CA GLY A 253 -12.27 -9.05 1.64
C GLY A 253 -11.38 -9.85 0.67
N MET A 254 -10.14 -9.39 0.46
CA MET A 254 -9.19 -9.94 -0.51
C MET A 254 -7.94 -10.50 0.19
N PRO A 255 -7.21 -11.43 -0.43
CA PRO A 255 -5.91 -11.88 0.10
C PRO A 255 -4.87 -10.76 0.01
N ALA A 256 -4.12 -10.53 1.10
CA ALA A 256 -3.10 -9.47 1.16
C ALA A 256 -1.87 -9.72 0.27
N TYR A 257 -1.55 -11.01 0.05
CA TYR A 257 -0.31 -11.46 -0.57
C TYR A 257 -0.59 -12.50 -1.65
N GLN A 258 0.20 -12.46 -2.72
CA GLN A 258 0.19 -13.48 -3.78
C GLN A 258 0.99 -14.71 -3.37
N TYR A 259 2.00 -14.51 -2.52
CA TYR A 259 2.88 -15.54 -2.00
C TYR A 259 3.26 -15.23 -0.56
N VAL A 260 3.37 -16.29 0.25
CA VAL A 260 3.87 -16.23 1.63
C VAL A 260 4.85 -17.39 1.82
N GLY A 261 6.08 -17.06 2.21
CA GLY A 261 7.14 -18.02 2.51
C GLY A 261 8.15 -17.46 3.50
N PRO A 262 9.30 -18.13 3.69
CA PRO A 262 10.34 -17.62 4.58
C PRO A 262 11.03 -16.37 3.98
N PRO A 263 11.41 -15.38 4.80
CA PRO A 263 12.27 -14.29 4.35
C PRO A 263 13.67 -14.82 3.99
N ALA A 264 14.38 -14.08 3.14
CA ALA A 264 15.75 -14.39 2.77
C ALA A 264 16.73 -14.00 3.89
N VAL A 265 17.88 -14.67 3.93
CA VAL A 265 19.02 -14.22 4.72
C VAL A 265 19.65 -13.04 4.00
N ARG A 266 19.88 -11.94 4.73
CA ARG A 266 20.51 -10.74 4.18
C ARG A 266 21.94 -11.05 3.71
N ASP A 267 22.27 -10.60 2.49
CA ASP A 267 23.60 -10.75 1.90
C ASP A 267 24.04 -9.45 1.18
N ALA A 268 25.17 -9.49 0.48
CA ALA A 268 25.74 -8.33 -0.22
C ALA A 268 24.91 -7.87 -1.45
N SER A 269 23.92 -8.64 -1.90
CA SER A 269 23.06 -8.29 -3.04
C SER A 269 21.88 -7.37 -2.66
N TRP A 270 21.75 -7.05 -1.38
CA TRP A 270 20.72 -6.15 -0.86
C TRP A 270 21.15 -4.69 -1.07
N THR A 271 21.04 -4.24 -2.32
CA THR A 271 21.45 -2.90 -2.75
C THR A 271 20.33 -2.21 -3.53
N CYS A 272 20.24 -0.90 -3.33
CA CYS A 272 19.67 0.02 -4.30
C CYS A 272 20.85 0.62 -5.09
#